data_AF-A0A672SSN8-F1
#
_entry.id   AF-A0A672SSN8-F1
#
_cell.length_a   1.000
_cell.length_b   1.000
_cell.length_c   1.000
_cell.angle_alpha   90.00
_cell.angle_beta   90.00
_cell.angle_gamma   90.00
#
_symmetry.space_group_name_H-M   'P 1'
#
loop_
_entity.id
_entity.type
_entity.pdbx_description
1 polymer ?
#
loop_
_entity_poly.entity_id
_entity_poly.type
_entity_poly.pdbx_seq_one_letter_code
_entity_poly.pdbx_strand_id
1 'polypeptide(L)'
;MDEIAAKLGSQWKTLADHLEMSEKEIRVIESDSEDVELQAKMLLVAWQDREGPQATMESLVTALNSAGFNNITEGLNEFTVAFVAW
;
A
#
# COMPACT_ATOMS: atom_id res chain seq x y z
N MET A 1 6.28 0.60 5.65
CA MET A 1 5.53 1.05 4.45
C MET A 1 6.46 1.33 3.28
N ASP A 2 7.68 1.83 3.51
CA ASP A 2 8.64 2.11 2.43
C ASP A 2 8.94 0.89 1.55
N GLU A 3 9.09 -0.31 2.12
CA GLU A 3 9.28 -1.53 1.32
C GLU A 3 8.06 -1.87 0.44
N ILE A 4 6.85 -1.63 0.94
CA ILE A 4 5.61 -1.83 0.18
C ILE A 4 5.57 -0.80 -0.94
N ALA A 5 5.82 0.47 -0.65
CA ALA A 5 5.84 1.54 -1.64
C ALA A 5 6.86 1.28 -2.75
N ALA A 6 8.08 0.85 -2.40
CA ALA A 6 9.12 0.49 -3.36
C ALA A 6 8.72 -0.72 -4.23
N LYS A 7 8.12 -1.75 -3.63
CA LYS A 7 7.61 -2.92 -4.38
C LYS A 7 6.39 -2.59 -5.25
N LEU A 8 5.54 -1.69 -4.79
CA LEU A 8 4.34 -1.26 -5.49
C LEU A 8 4.71 -0.41 -6.71
N GLY A 9 5.67 0.50 -6.54
CA GLY A 9 6.23 1.34 -7.60
C GLY A 9 5.13 1.93 -8.47
N SER A 10 5.23 1.77 -9.79
CA SER A 10 4.25 2.27 -10.76
C SER A 10 2.85 1.64 -10.68
N GLN A 11 2.68 0.54 -9.96
CA GLN A 11 1.40 -0.17 -9.83
C GLN A 11 0.52 0.38 -8.71
N TRP A 12 0.95 1.47 -8.04
CA TRP A 12 0.19 2.10 -6.96
C TRP A 12 -1.23 2.51 -7.37
N LYS A 13 -1.45 2.90 -8.64
CA LYS A 13 -2.79 3.25 -9.14
C LYS A 13 -3.77 2.09 -9.11
N THR A 14 -3.30 0.87 -9.39
CA THR A 14 -4.13 -0.34 -9.28
C THR A 14 -4.53 -0.57 -7.82
N LEU A 15 -3.59 -0.39 -6.89
CA LEU A 15 -3.93 -0.49 -5.46
C LEU A 15 -4.91 0.62 -5.04
N ALA A 16 -4.73 1.84 -5.54
CA ALA A 16 -5.61 2.97 -5.23
C ALA A 16 -7.07 2.69 -5.62
N ASP A 17 -7.30 2.06 -6.78
CA ASP A 17 -8.62 1.63 -7.23
C ASP A 17 -9.24 0.59 -6.25
N HIS A 18 -8.44 -0.40 -5.84
CA HIS A 18 -8.87 -1.41 -4.86
C HIS A 18 -9.09 -0.85 -3.45
N LEU A 19 -8.40 0.22 -3.09
CA LEU A 19 -8.61 0.96 -1.85
C LEU A 19 -9.77 1.94 -1.95
N GLU A 20 -10.49 1.97 -3.08
CA GLU A 20 -11.60 2.88 -3.35
C GLU A 20 -11.19 4.36 -3.16
N MET A 21 -9.95 4.69 -3.52
CA MET A 21 -9.48 6.08 -3.54
C MET A 21 -10.20 6.84 -4.65
N SER A 22 -10.54 8.10 -4.39
CA SER A 22 -11.19 8.91 -5.43
C SER A 22 -10.20 9.26 -6.55
N GLU A 23 -10.70 9.38 -7.79
CA GLU A 23 -9.89 9.85 -8.91
C GLU A 23 -9.22 11.20 -8.64
N LYS A 24 -9.87 12.05 -7.83
CA LYS A 24 -9.32 13.33 -7.41
C LYS A 24 -8.06 13.14 -6.56
N GLU A 25 -8.08 12.22 -5.60
CA GLU A 25 -6.92 11.94 -4.74
C GLU A 25 -5.78 11.31 -5.56
N ILE A 26 -6.09 10.39 -6.46
CA ILE A 26 -5.10 9.79 -7.37
C ILE A 26 -4.43 10.89 -8.21
N ARG A 27 -5.21 11.81 -8.80
CA ARG A 27 -4.64 12.93 -9.57
C ARG A 27 -3.79 13.87 -8.72
N VAL A 28 -4.17 14.10 -7.46
CA VAL A 28 -3.38 14.92 -6.54
C VAL A 28 -2.04 14.26 -6.26
N ILE A 29 -2.02 12.98 -5.89
CA ILE A 29 -0.79 12.21 -5.67
C ILE A 29 0.10 12.22 -6.92
N GLU A 30 -0.50 12.03 -8.09
CA GLU A 30 0.22 12.05 -9.36
C GLU A 30 0.80 13.42 -9.71
N SER A 31 0.13 14.51 -9.32
CA SER A 31 0.59 15.88 -9.57
C SER A 31 1.62 16.36 -8.54
N ASP A 32 1.63 15.76 -7.35
CA ASP A 32 2.50 16.19 -6.24
C ASP A 32 3.93 15.66 -6.39
N SER A 33 4.11 14.52 -7.07
CA SER A 33 5.41 13.90 -7.30
C SER A 33 5.46 13.18 -8.65
N GLU A 34 6.61 13.22 -9.33
CA GLU A 34 6.90 12.39 -10.51
C GLU A 34 7.49 11.02 -10.14
N ASP A 35 7.99 10.87 -8.91
CA ASP A 35 8.57 9.62 -8.41
C ASP A 35 7.47 8.64 -7.99
N VAL A 36 7.43 7.49 -8.67
CA VAL A 36 6.43 6.44 -8.46
C VAL A 36 6.52 5.78 -7.08
N GLU A 37 7.71 5.69 -6.48
CA GLU A 37 7.85 5.15 -5.12
C GLU A 37 7.29 6.15 -4.09
N LEU A 38 7.53 7.45 -4.31
CA LEU A 38 6.98 8.50 -3.47
C LEU A 38 5.46 8.57 -3.62
N GLN A 39 4.93 8.46 -4.84
CA GLN A 39 3.48 8.37 -5.09
C GLN A 39 2.84 7.18 -4.38
N ALA A 40 3.48 6.01 -4.46
CA ALA A 40 3.02 4.81 -3.75
C ALA A 40 2.99 5.03 -2.23
N LYS A 41 4.03 5.67 -1.68
CA LYS A 41 4.08 6.02 -0.26
C LYS A 41 2.98 7.01 0.13
N MET A 42 2.75 8.04 -0.69
CA MET A 42 1.69 9.02 -0.48
C MET A 42 0.30 8.37 -0.49
N LEU A 43 0.05 7.44 -1.41
CA LEU A 43 -1.18 6.64 -1.42
C LEU A 43 -1.37 5.91 -0.08
N LEU A 44 -0.34 5.21 0.39
CA LEU A 44 -0.42 4.43 1.63
C LEU A 44 -0.68 5.34 2.84
N VAL A 45 -0.06 6.51 2.88
CA VAL A 45 -0.31 7.52 3.93
C VAL A 45 -1.74 8.05 3.84
N ALA A 46 -2.21 8.45 2.66
CA ALA A 46 -3.57 8.94 2.46
C ALA A 46 -4.62 7.89 2.85
N TRP A 47 -4.39 6.62 2.50
CA TRP A 47 -5.24 5.52 2.92
C TRP A 47 -5.23 5.34 4.45
N GLN A 48 -4.06 5.42 5.10
CA GLN A 48 -3.97 5.37 6.56
C GLN A 48 -4.70 6.52 7.24
N ASP A 49 -4.55 7.74 6.75
CA ASP A 49 -5.26 8.92 7.26
C ASP A 49 -6.78 8.77 7.10
N ARG A 50 -7.24 8.12 6.00
CA ARG A 50 -8.67 7.89 5.72
C ARG A 50 -9.29 6.82 6.63
N GLU A 51 -8.65 5.67 6.76
CA GLU A 51 -9.12 4.54 7.60
C GLU A 51 -8.85 4.79 9.09
N GLY A 52 -7.86 5.62 9.41
CA GLY A 52 -7.45 5.97 10.77
C GLY A 52 -7.09 4.71 11.58
N PRO A 53 -7.74 4.46 12.72
CA PRO A 53 -7.46 3.28 13.55
C PRO A 53 -7.72 1.93 12.86
N GLN A 54 -8.51 1.91 11.78
CA GLN A 54 -8.80 0.68 11.01
C GLN A 54 -7.72 0.36 9.97
N ALA A 55 -6.75 1.26 9.77
CA ALA A 55 -5.65 1.12 8.83
C ALA A 55 -4.61 0.09 9.32
N THR A 56 -5.04 -1.16 9.46
CA THR A 56 -4.21 -2.25 9.95
C THR A 56 -3.39 -2.87 8.82
N MET A 57 -2.28 -3.51 9.18
CA MET A 57 -1.46 -4.26 8.25
C MET A 57 -2.25 -5.38 7.55
N GLU A 58 -3.20 -6.00 8.25
CA GLU A 58 -4.07 -7.05 7.71
C GLU A 58 -5.02 -6.52 6.62
N SER A 59 -5.64 -5.35 6.84
CA SER A 59 -6.45 -4.67 5.83
C SER A 59 -5.62 -4.34 4.59
N LEU A 60 -4.40 -3.83 4.77
CA LEU A 60 -3.50 -3.52 3.67
C LEU A 60 -3.09 -4.78 2.89
N VAL A 61 -2.74 -5.87 3.59
CA VAL A 61 -2.42 -7.17 2.96
C VAL A 61 -3.62 -7.71 2.18
N THR A 62 -4.82 -7.58 2.72
CA THR A 62 -6.06 -8.02 2.04
C THR A 62 -6.30 -7.24 0.75
N ALA A 63 -6.12 -5.92 0.79
CA ALA A 63 -6.23 -5.07 -0.39
C ALA A 63 -5.16 -5.40 -1.44
N LEU A 64 -3.90 -5.57 -1.01
CA LEU A 64 -2.79 -5.97 -1.88
C LEU A 64 -3.05 -7.32 -2.56
N ASN A 65 -3.51 -8.33 -1.80
CA ASN A 65 -3.85 -9.65 -2.34
C ASN A 65 -5.02 -9.57 -3.33
N SER A 66 -6.05 -8.78 -3.01
CA SER A 66 -7.20 -8.56 -3.89
C SER A 66 -6.81 -7.86 -5.20
N ALA A 67 -5.82 -6.97 -5.14
CA ALA A 67 -5.23 -6.32 -6.29
C ALA A 67 -4.20 -7.19 -7.06
N GLY A 68 -3.95 -8.42 -6.59
CA GLY A 68 -3.04 -9.38 -7.22
C GLY A 68 -1.57 -9.26 -6.81
N PHE A 69 -1.25 -8.44 -5.81
CA PHE A 69 0.10 -8.21 -5.30
C PHE A 69 0.53 -9.23 -4.22
N ASN A 70 0.17 -10.49 -4.39
CA ASN A 70 0.49 -11.55 -3.41
C ASN A 70 2.00 -11.70 -3.17
N ASN A 71 2.82 -11.40 -4.18
CA ASN A 71 4.28 -11.38 -4.07
C ASN A 71 4.82 -10.27 -3.14
N ILE A 72 4.07 -9.18 -2.96
CA ILE A 72 4.42 -8.09 -2.03
C ILE A 72 4.08 -8.52 -0.60
N THR A 73 2.97 -9.22 -0.41
CA THR A 73 2.49 -9.65 0.91
C THR A 73 3.23 -10.86 1.46
N GLU A 74 3.74 -11.76 0.60
CA GLU A 74 4.60 -12.87 1.03
C GLU A 74 5.84 -12.39 1.79
N GLY A 75 6.47 -11.31 1.33
CA GLY A 75 7.63 -10.72 2.02
C GLY A 75 7.30 -10.03 3.35
N LEU A 76 6.03 -9.70 3.59
CA LEU A 76 5.57 -9.07 4.83
C LEU A 76 5.24 -10.10 5.92
N ASN A 77 4.82 -11.30 5.52
CA ASN A 77 4.41 -12.37 6.43
C ASN A 77 5.60 -13.16 7.00
N GLU A 78 6.78 -13.09 6.36
CA GLU A 78 7.98 -13.78 6.83
C GLU A 78 8.54 -13.18 8.14
N PHE A 79 8.22 -11.91 8.45
CA PHE A 79 8.64 -11.23 9.68
C PHE A 79 7.82 -11.61 10.93
N THR A 80 6.57 -12.04 10.77
CA THR A 80 5.70 -12.42 11.91
C THR A 80 5.93 -13.84 12.39
N VAL A 81 6.26 -14.78 11.49
CA VAL A 81 6.60 -16.16 11.89
C VAL A 81 7.96 -16.28 12.58
N ALA A 82 8.91 -15.39 12.28
CA ALA A 82 10.25 -15.43 12.88
C ALA A 82 10.28 -14.97 14.36
N PHE A 83 9.33 -14.16 14.80
CA PHE A 83 9.35 -13.57 16.15
C PHE A 83 8.74 -14.47 17.24
N VAL A 84 8.04 -15.54 16.87
CA VAL A 84 7.37 -16.45 17.82
C VAL A 84 8.22 -17.69 18.18
N ALA A 85 9.45 -17.76 17.66
CA ALA A 85 10.29 -18.97 17.71
C ALA A 85 11.45 -18.94 18.73
N TRP A 86 11.48 -18.01 19.70
CA TRP A 86 12.52 -17.94 20.74
C TRP A 86 11.96 -17.69 22.14
#